data_AF-A0A969I1H4-F1
#
_entry.id   AF-A0A969I1H4-F1
#
_cell.length_a   1.000
_cell.length_b   1.000
_cell.length_c   1.000
_cell.angle_alpha   90.00
_cell.angle_beta   90.00
_cell.angle_gamma   90.00
#
_symmetry.space_group_name_H-M   'P 1'
#
loop_
_entity.id
_entity.type
_entity.pdbx_description
1 polymer ?
#
loop_
_entity_poly.entity_id
_entity_poly.type
_entity_poly.pdbx_seq_one_letter_code
_entity_poly.pdbx_strand_id
1 'polypeptide(L)'
;MSAFRVGIAGPVGSGKTALLDALCKTLRAAHEIAVVTNDIYTQEDAQFLVRSQALASDRILGVETGGCPHTAIREDASMNLAAIETLEARFTHLDYVFLESGGDNLAATFSPELVDLTLYVIDVAAGDKIPRKGGPGITKSDLLVINKIDLAPLVGADLAIMERDARKMRGDKPFVFTNLKTGSGLDAVVAFVREQRV
;
A
#
# COMPACT_ATOMS: atom_id res chain seq x y z
N MET A 1 -10.05 -1.87 21.49
CA MET A 1 -10.32 -1.22 20.20
C MET A 1 -9.61 -2.05 19.14
N SER A 2 -10.26 -2.31 18.01
CA SER A 2 -9.58 -2.91 16.85
C SER A 2 -8.55 -1.92 16.29
N ALA A 3 -7.47 -2.43 15.72
CA ALA A 3 -6.45 -1.57 15.11
C ALA A 3 -7.00 -0.89 13.86
N PHE A 4 -6.47 0.28 13.50
CA PHE A 4 -6.82 0.94 12.24
C PHE A 4 -6.12 0.23 11.08
N ARG A 5 -6.90 -0.32 10.15
CA ARG A 5 -6.42 -1.21 9.07
C ARG A 5 -6.17 -0.42 7.80
N VAL A 6 -4.91 -0.41 7.34
CA VAL A 6 -4.50 0.34 6.14
C VAL A 6 -4.06 -0.63 5.04
N GLY A 7 -4.86 -0.70 3.98
CA GLY A 7 -4.57 -1.49 2.79
C GLY A 7 -3.64 -0.75 1.82
N ILE A 8 -2.61 -1.44 1.33
CA ILE A 8 -1.68 -0.94 0.31
C ILE A 8 -1.77 -1.87 -0.91
N ALA A 9 -2.39 -1.40 -1.98
CA ALA A 9 -2.57 -2.15 -3.22
C ALA A 9 -1.89 -1.47 -4.41
N GLY A 10 -1.77 -2.18 -5.53
CA GLY A 10 -1.16 -1.65 -6.74
C GLY A 10 -0.50 -2.71 -7.63
N PRO A 11 -0.02 -2.31 -8.82
CA PRO A 11 0.68 -3.19 -9.74
C PRO A 11 1.91 -3.87 -9.16
N VAL A 12 2.28 -4.99 -9.78
CA VAL A 12 3.55 -5.68 -9.52
C VAL A 12 4.69 -4.67 -9.69
N GLY A 13 5.56 -4.57 -8.69
CA GLY A 13 6.73 -3.72 -8.73
C GLY A 13 6.49 -2.21 -8.59
N SER A 14 5.28 -1.72 -8.31
CA SER A 14 5.02 -0.27 -8.16
C SER A 14 5.69 0.38 -6.94
N GLY A 15 6.11 -0.43 -5.96
CA GLY A 15 6.78 0.00 -4.74
C GLY A 15 5.91 -0.02 -3.47
N LYS A 16 4.91 -0.91 -3.43
CA LYS A 16 4.06 -1.15 -2.25
C LYS A 16 4.90 -1.51 -0.99
N THR A 17 5.73 -2.54 -1.07
CA THR A 17 6.64 -2.95 0.01
C THR A 17 7.60 -1.84 0.42
N ALA A 18 8.09 -1.05 -0.53
CA ALA A 18 8.96 0.09 -0.23
C ALA A 18 8.21 1.20 0.53
N LEU A 19 6.94 1.44 0.19
CA LEU A 19 6.09 2.38 0.92
C LEU A 19 5.82 1.86 2.33
N LEU A 20 5.49 0.58 2.44
CA LEU A 20 5.21 -0.07 3.71
C LEU A 20 6.42 -0.06 4.65
N ASP A 21 7.62 -0.38 4.14
CA ASP A 21 8.87 -0.29 4.88
C ASP A 21 9.10 1.13 5.45
N ALA A 22 8.92 2.14 4.59
CA ALA A 22 9.12 3.54 4.96
C ALA A 22 8.08 4.01 5.99
N LEU A 23 6.80 3.63 5.83
CA LEU A 23 5.73 3.91 6.78
C LEU A 23 6.02 3.27 8.14
N CYS A 24 6.36 1.98 8.17
CA CYS A 24 6.72 1.26 9.38
C CYS A 24 7.89 1.95 10.11
N LYS A 25 8.99 2.23 9.41
CA LYS A 25 10.17 2.89 10.01
C LYS A 25 9.87 4.27 10.58
N THR A 26 8.97 5.01 9.94
CA THR A 26 8.61 6.37 10.36
C THR A 26 7.62 6.37 11.52
N LEU A 27 6.64 5.46 11.52
CA LEU A 27 5.53 5.46 12.48
C LEU A 27 5.82 4.65 13.74
N ARG A 28 6.65 3.60 13.67
CA ARG A 28 6.88 2.65 14.78
C ARG A 28 7.46 3.25 16.06
N ALA A 29 8.03 4.45 16.00
CA ALA A 29 8.56 5.13 17.18
C ALA A 29 7.45 5.69 18.09
N ALA A 30 6.26 5.93 17.52
CA ALA A 30 5.13 6.55 18.22
C ALA A 30 3.86 5.68 18.18
N HIS A 31 3.89 4.56 17.47
CA HIS A 31 2.72 3.71 17.25
C HIS A 31 3.08 2.22 17.31
N GLU A 32 2.15 1.45 17.85
CA GLU A 32 2.17 -0.01 17.85
C GLU A 32 1.65 -0.53 16.50
N ILE A 33 2.53 -1.15 15.72
CA ILE A 33 2.24 -1.53 14.33
C ILE A 33 2.41 -3.04 14.17
N ALA A 34 1.54 -3.62 13.34
CA ALA A 34 1.75 -4.94 12.75
C ALA A 34 1.49 -4.91 11.24
N VAL A 35 1.98 -5.93 10.54
CA VAL A 35 1.94 -6.03 9.08
C VAL A 35 1.49 -7.41 8.66
N VAL A 36 0.61 -7.45 7.66
CA VAL A 36 0.33 -8.62 6.83
C VAL A 36 0.76 -8.30 5.40
N THR A 37 1.51 -9.19 4.76
CA THR A 37 1.88 -9.09 3.35
C THR A 37 1.35 -10.27 2.57
N ASN A 38 0.80 -10.02 1.38
CA ASN A 38 0.32 -11.07 0.50
C ASN A 38 1.28 -11.29 -0.66
N ASP A 39 1.58 -12.54 -0.92
CA ASP A 39 2.27 -13.00 -2.12
C ASP A 39 1.57 -14.25 -2.64
N ILE A 40 1.73 -14.56 -3.93
CA ILE A 40 1.00 -15.71 -4.50
C ILE A 40 1.66 -17.03 -4.08
N TYR A 41 2.99 -17.10 -4.10
CA TYR A 41 3.76 -18.34 -3.96
C TYR A 41 4.94 -18.24 -2.99
N THR A 42 5.09 -17.10 -2.32
CA THR A 42 6.29 -16.75 -1.54
C THR A 42 5.91 -15.96 -0.29
N GLN A 43 6.89 -15.73 0.58
CA GLN A 43 6.81 -14.76 1.67
C GLN A 43 7.91 -13.71 1.53
N GLU A 44 8.25 -13.36 0.28
CA GLU A 44 9.44 -12.55 -0.02
C GLU A 44 9.30 -11.16 0.59
N ASP A 45 8.10 -10.56 0.49
CA ASP A 45 7.84 -9.22 1.05
C ASP A 45 7.89 -9.22 2.58
N ALA A 46 7.32 -10.23 3.26
CA ALA A 46 7.45 -10.38 4.72
C ALA A 46 8.93 -10.52 5.13
N GLN A 47 9.68 -11.38 4.44
CA GLN A 47 11.10 -11.58 4.71
C GLN A 47 11.92 -10.32 4.43
N PHE A 48 11.59 -9.59 3.37
CA PHE A 48 12.20 -8.30 3.06
C PHE A 48 11.99 -7.30 4.20
N LEU A 49 10.77 -7.15 4.70
CA LEU A 49 10.47 -6.23 5.80
C LEU A 49 11.21 -6.60 7.09
N VAL A 50 11.36 -7.89 7.38
CA VAL A 50 12.19 -8.36 8.50
C VAL A 50 13.66 -8.00 8.30
N ARG A 51 14.23 -8.31 7.12
CA ARG A 51 15.65 -8.00 6.79
C ARG A 51 15.93 -6.50 6.80
N SER A 52 14.97 -5.71 6.32
CA SER A 52 15.00 -4.25 6.31
C SER A 52 14.84 -3.65 7.71
N GLN A 53 14.53 -4.48 8.71
CA GLN A 53 14.22 -4.09 10.07
C GLN A 53 13.08 -3.07 10.08
N ALA A 54 12.02 -3.31 9.31
CA ALA A 54 10.81 -2.48 9.33
C ALA A 54 10.13 -2.57 10.71
N LEU A 55 9.95 -3.80 11.20
CA LEU A 55 9.43 -4.14 12.54
C LEU A 55 10.15 -5.40 13.05
N ALA A 56 9.90 -5.77 14.30
CA ALA A 56 10.26 -7.10 14.80
C ALA A 56 9.51 -8.19 14.02
N SER A 57 10.15 -9.35 13.84
CA SER A 57 9.62 -10.42 12.98
C SER A 57 8.29 -11.00 13.45
N ASP A 58 8.01 -10.94 14.75
CA ASP A 58 6.76 -11.41 15.35
C ASP A 58 5.55 -10.51 15.04
N ARG A 59 5.79 -9.32 14.47
CA ARG A 59 4.79 -8.34 14.02
C ARG A 59 4.51 -8.38 12.52
N ILE A 60 5.19 -9.24 11.77
CA ILE A 60 5.06 -9.34 10.31
C ILE A 60 4.60 -10.77 9.98
N LEU A 61 3.45 -10.89 9.32
CA LEU A 61 2.96 -12.17 8.81
C LEU A 61 2.90 -12.15 7.27
N GLY A 62 3.47 -13.17 6.64
CA GLY A 62 3.32 -13.43 5.21
C GLY A 62 2.14 -14.37 4.97
N VAL A 63 1.26 -14.03 4.03
CA VAL A 63 0.14 -14.84 3.58
C VAL A 63 0.36 -15.23 2.13
N GLU A 64 0.51 -16.53 1.89
CA GLU A 64 0.59 -17.10 0.55
C GLU A 64 -0.84 -17.35 0.03
N THR A 65 -1.28 -16.57 -0.95
CA THR A 65 -2.68 -16.58 -1.40
C THR A 65 -3.02 -17.74 -2.33
N GLY A 66 -2.03 -18.35 -2.98
CA GLY A 66 -2.20 -19.48 -3.91
C GLY A 66 -2.93 -19.17 -5.22
N GLY A 67 -3.42 -17.94 -5.41
CA GLY A 67 -4.22 -17.51 -6.56
C GLY A 67 -4.24 -15.98 -6.74
N CYS A 68 -5.20 -15.48 -7.53
CA CYS A 68 -5.25 -14.05 -7.88
C CYS A 68 -5.30 -13.16 -6.63
N PRO A 69 -4.41 -12.15 -6.51
CA PRO A 69 -4.33 -11.32 -5.30
C PRO A 69 -5.64 -10.63 -4.94
N HIS A 70 -6.41 -10.15 -5.92
CA HIS A 70 -7.71 -9.51 -5.67
C HIS A 70 -8.68 -10.40 -4.89
N THR A 71 -8.66 -11.73 -5.09
CA THR A 71 -9.52 -12.66 -4.35
C THR A 71 -9.24 -12.55 -2.86
N ALA A 72 -7.97 -12.64 -2.47
CA ALA A 72 -7.55 -12.61 -1.07
C ALA A 72 -7.83 -11.27 -0.37
N ILE A 73 -8.02 -10.19 -1.12
CA ILE A 73 -8.28 -8.86 -0.55
C ILE A 73 -9.72 -8.37 -0.74
N ARG A 74 -10.56 -9.09 -1.49
CA ARG A 74 -11.91 -8.64 -1.83
C ARG A 74 -12.95 -9.75 -1.81
N GLU A 75 -12.83 -10.74 -2.69
CA GLU A 75 -13.87 -11.77 -2.83
C GLU A 75 -13.88 -12.78 -1.69
N ASP A 76 -12.70 -13.16 -1.19
CA ASP A 76 -12.51 -14.04 -0.05
C ASP A 76 -11.34 -13.52 0.81
N ALA A 77 -11.67 -12.61 1.72
CA ALA A 77 -10.71 -11.98 2.62
C ALA A 77 -10.37 -12.82 3.86
N SER A 78 -10.88 -14.05 3.97
CA SER A 78 -10.83 -14.86 5.19
C SER A 78 -9.40 -15.13 5.69
N MET A 79 -8.46 -15.41 4.79
CA MET A 79 -7.04 -15.62 5.16
C MET A 79 -6.41 -14.37 5.78
N ASN A 80 -6.72 -13.19 5.24
CA ASN A 80 -6.19 -11.93 5.76
C ASN A 80 -6.86 -11.54 7.07
N LEU A 81 -8.17 -11.72 7.19
CA LEU A 81 -8.89 -11.49 8.44
C LEU A 81 -8.33 -12.37 9.57
N ALA A 82 -8.11 -13.67 9.31
CA ALA A 82 -7.50 -14.57 10.28
C ALA A 82 -6.06 -14.17 10.66
N ALA A 83 -5.26 -13.69 9.71
CA ALA A 83 -3.91 -13.20 9.97
C ALA A 83 -3.93 -11.93 10.85
N ILE A 84 -4.85 -11.00 10.57
CA ILE A 84 -5.06 -9.79 11.38
C ILE A 84 -5.51 -10.16 12.79
N GLU A 85 -6.50 -11.04 12.93
CA GLU A 85 -6.98 -11.52 14.25
C GLU A 85 -5.85 -12.18 15.06
N THR A 86 -4.96 -12.93 14.40
CA THR A 86 -3.79 -13.53 15.04
C THR A 86 -2.86 -12.46 15.61
N LEU A 87 -2.63 -11.36 14.88
CA LEU A 87 -1.80 -10.24 15.33
C LEU A 87 -2.48 -9.44 16.46
N GLU A 88 -3.78 -9.16 16.33
CA GLU A 88 -4.55 -8.45 17.35
C GLU A 88 -4.67 -9.26 18.66
N ALA A 89 -4.74 -10.60 18.58
CA ALA A 89 -4.70 -11.46 19.76
C ALA A 89 -3.31 -11.51 20.41
N ARG A 90 -2.24 -11.39 19.61
CA ARG A 90 -0.85 -11.41 20.10
C ARG A 90 -0.43 -10.09 20.75
N PHE A 91 -0.92 -8.95 20.23
CA PHE A 91 -0.53 -7.61 20.67
C PHE A 91 -1.76 -6.81 21.11
N THR A 92 -1.89 -6.59 22.41
CA THR A 92 -3.10 -6.04 23.06
C THR A 92 -3.42 -4.57 22.74
N HIS A 93 -2.55 -3.84 22.03
CA HIS A 93 -2.70 -2.40 21.78
C HIS A 93 -2.17 -1.96 20.40
N LEU A 94 -2.53 -2.65 19.32
CA LEU A 94 -2.14 -2.21 17.98
C LEU A 94 -2.86 -0.92 17.59
N ASP A 95 -2.09 0.09 17.18
CA ASP A 95 -2.57 1.33 16.60
C ASP A 95 -2.91 1.14 15.11
N TYR A 96 -2.02 0.45 14.39
CA TYR A 96 -2.13 0.20 12.96
C TYR A 96 -1.89 -1.26 12.62
N VAL A 97 -2.68 -1.79 11.69
CA VAL A 97 -2.35 -3.00 10.95
C VAL A 97 -2.29 -2.66 9.47
N PHE A 98 -1.09 -2.75 8.88
CA PHE A 98 -0.94 -2.58 7.44
C PHE A 98 -1.15 -3.91 6.74
N LEU A 99 -1.84 -3.87 5.60
CA LEU A 99 -2.03 -5.02 4.72
C LEU A 99 -1.53 -4.67 3.32
N GLU A 100 -0.43 -5.28 2.90
CA GLU A 100 0.03 -5.20 1.51
C GLU A 100 -0.65 -6.29 0.67
N SER A 101 -1.28 -5.90 -0.44
CA SER A 101 -1.77 -6.85 -1.43
C SER A 101 -0.62 -7.45 -2.23
N GLY A 102 -0.83 -8.64 -2.81
CA GLY A 102 -0.01 -9.07 -3.94
C GLY A 102 -0.11 -8.08 -5.10
N GLY A 103 0.89 -8.03 -5.97
CA GLY A 103 0.86 -7.15 -7.14
C GLY A 103 -0.24 -7.58 -8.13
N ASP A 104 -1.12 -6.65 -8.50
CA ASP A 104 -2.28 -6.97 -9.36
C ASP A 104 -2.61 -5.82 -10.33
N ASN A 105 -3.55 -6.06 -11.23
CA ASN A 105 -3.98 -5.11 -12.25
C ASN A 105 -4.76 -3.91 -11.68
N LEU A 106 -5.11 -2.96 -12.55
CA LEU A 106 -5.76 -1.69 -12.20
C LEU A 106 -7.17 -1.84 -11.58
N ALA A 107 -7.75 -3.04 -11.62
CA ALA A 107 -9.05 -3.35 -11.04
C ALA A 107 -9.02 -3.80 -9.57
N ALA A 108 -7.83 -4.00 -8.99
CA ALA A 108 -7.69 -4.46 -7.62
C ALA A 108 -8.07 -3.37 -6.61
N THR A 109 -8.91 -3.75 -5.64
CA THR A 109 -9.34 -2.92 -4.50
C THR A 109 -9.58 -3.83 -3.30
N PHE A 110 -9.41 -3.29 -2.10
CA PHE A 110 -9.77 -4.00 -0.88
C PHE A 110 -11.29 -4.02 -0.66
N SER A 111 -11.77 -5.06 0.03
CA SER A 111 -13.08 -5.06 0.67
C SER A 111 -13.10 -4.06 1.84
N PRO A 112 -14.19 -3.28 2.03
CA PRO A 112 -14.37 -2.44 3.22
C PRO A 112 -14.41 -3.23 4.53
N GLU A 113 -14.69 -4.53 4.49
CA GLU A 113 -14.64 -5.38 5.69
C GLU A 113 -13.20 -5.69 6.13
N LEU A 114 -12.24 -5.53 5.22
CA LEU A 114 -10.85 -5.90 5.43
C LEU A 114 -9.98 -4.70 5.85
N VAL A 115 -10.22 -3.51 5.28
CA VAL A 115 -9.42 -2.31 5.58
C VAL A 115 -10.29 -1.07 5.75
N ASP A 116 -9.87 -0.17 6.64
CA ASP A 116 -10.52 1.12 6.90
C ASP A 116 -10.05 2.20 5.91
N LEU A 117 -8.80 2.09 5.44
CA LEU A 117 -8.17 3.04 4.53
C LEU A 117 -7.43 2.33 3.40
N THR A 118 -7.58 2.81 2.16
CA THR A 118 -6.89 2.26 0.99
C THR A 118 -5.89 3.25 0.38
N LEU A 119 -4.62 2.87 0.39
CA LEU A 119 -3.57 3.47 -0.43
C LEU A 119 -3.38 2.63 -1.71
N TYR A 120 -3.35 3.28 -2.87
CA TYR A 120 -3.07 2.62 -4.14
C TYR A 120 -1.78 3.16 -4.74
N VAL A 121 -0.81 2.28 -5.04
CA VAL A 121 0.53 2.65 -5.50
C VAL A 121 0.68 2.28 -6.97
N ILE A 122 0.89 3.28 -7.82
CA ILE A 122 1.37 3.13 -9.19
C ILE A 122 2.77 3.71 -9.31
N ASP A 123 3.48 3.45 -10.41
CA ASP A 123 4.78 4.06 -10.65
C ASP A 123 4.95 4.62 -12.06
N VAL A 124 5.84 5.61 -12.17
CA VAL A 124 6.12 6.33 -13.41
C VAL A 124 6.69 5.43 -14.50
N ALA A 125 7.44 4.38 -14.15
CA ALA A 125 8.04 3.47 -15.13
C ALA A 125 7.00 2.63 -15.89
N ALA A 126 5.77 2.49 -15.37
CA ALA A 126 4.66 1.87 -16.09
C ALA A 126 4.06 2.78 -17.20
N GLY A 127 4.50 4.05 -17.24
CA GLY A 127 4.19 5.04 -18.27
C GLY A 127 3.20 6.11 -17.80
N ASP A 128 3.36 7.32 -18.33
CA ASP A 128 2.55 8.50 -17.99
C ASP A 128 1.03 8.35 -18.26
N LYS A 129 0.66 7.38 -19.10
CA LYS A 129 -0.71 7.01 -19.44
C LYS A 129 -1.44 6.23 -18.36
N ILE A 130 -0.78 5.76 -17.31
CA ILE A 130 -1.40 4.90 -16.29
C ILE A 130 -2.57 5.62 -15.58
N PRO A 131 -2.44 6.88 -15.10
CA PRO A 131 -3.56 7.60 -14.51
C PRO A 131 -4.82 7.62 -15.40
N ARG A 132 -4.69 7.96 -16.69
CA ARG A 132 -5.85 8.01 -17.61
C ARG A 132 -6.44 6.66 -18.01
N LYS A 133 -5.75 5.54 -17.75
CA LYS A 133 -6.34 4.19 -17.89
C LYS A 133 -7.38 3.91 -16.81
N GLY A 134 -7.37 4.67 -15.70
CA GLY A 134 -8.36 4.56 -14.64
C GLY A 134 -8.32 3.23 -13.90
N GLY A 135 -9.49 2.75 -13.51
CA GLY A 135 -9.63 1.62 -12.59
C GLY A 135 -9.87 2.09 -11.15
N PRO A 136 -10.59 1.30 -10.35
CA PRO A 136 -11.03 1.70 -9.02
C PRO A 136 -9.88 2.01 -8.06
N GLY A 137 -8.71 1.38 -8.21
CA GLY A 137 -7.51 1.77 -7.45
C GLY A 137 -7.06 3.21 -7.75
N ILE A 138 -7.11 3.64 -9.02
CA ILE A 138 -6.74 5.00 -9.42
C ILE A 138 -7.85 6.00 -9.11
N THR A 139 -9.12 5.64 -9.26
CA THR A 139 -10.23 6.61 -9.18
C THR A 139 -10.88 6.67 -7.79
N LYS A 140 -10.82 5.60 -6.99
CA LYS A 140 -11.60 5.48 -5.74
C LYS A 140 -10.78 5.33 -4.47
N SER A 141 -9.52 4.90 -4.54
CA SER A 141 -8.63 4.83 -3.36
C SER A 141 -8.61 6.14 -2.60
N ASP A 142 -8.41 6.06 -1.28
CA ASP A 142 -8.38 7.24 -0.42
C ASP A 142 -7.14 8.08 -0.72
N LEU A 143 -6.02 7.43 -1.00
CA LEU A 143 -4.82 8.07 -1.54
C LEU A 143 -4.24 7.29 -2.72
N LEU A 144 -3.95 8.00 -3.81
CA LEU A 144 -3.11 7.47 -4.89
C LEU A 144 -1.66 7.93 -4.69
N VAL A 145 -0.74 6.98 -4.64
CA VAL A 145 0.70 7.22 -4.62
C VAL A 145 1.24 6.97 -6.03
N ILE A 146 1.90 7.98 -6.61
CA ILE A 146 2.57 7.88 -7.91
C ILE A 146 4.09 7.88 -7.67
N ASN A 147 4.66 6.69 -7.58
CA ASN A 147 6.03 6.46 -7.13
C ASN A 147 7.06 6.49 -8.27
N LYS A 148 8.35 6.52 -7.89
CA LYS A 148 9.52 6.48 -8.77
C LYS A 148 9.60 7.65 -9.75
N ILE A 149 9.28 8.86 -9.28
CA ILE A 149 9.33 10.08 -10.13
C ILE A 149 10.71 10.36 -10.72
N ASP A 150 11.77 9.86 -10.11
CA ASP A 150 13.14 9.93 -10.62
C ASP A 150 13.35 9.16 -11.92
N LEU A 151 12.49 8.19 -12.23
CA LEU A 151 12.58 7.40 -13.46
C LEU A 151 11.91 8.07 -14.67
N ALA A 152 11.17 9.17 -14.48
CA ALA A 152 10.46 9.87 -15.56
C ALA A 152 11.33 10.12 -16.82
N PRO A 153 12.55 10.69 -16.70
CA PRO A 153 13.39 10.96 -17.86
C PRO A 153 13.87 9.69 -18.58
N LEU A 154 13.96 8.57 -17.86
CA LEU A 154 14.50 7.31 -18.40
C LEU A 154 13.46 6.54 -19.23
N VAL A 155 12.18 6.76 -18.96
CA VAL A 155 11.06 6.09 -19.66
C VAL A 155 10.27 7.03 -20.57
N GLY A 156 10.68 8.31 -20.67
CA GLY A 156 10.00 9.33 -21.46
C GLY A 156 8.60 9.68 -20.91
N ALA A 157 8.39 9.58 -19.60
CA ALA A 157 7.13 9.93 -18.96
C ALA A 157 7.13 11.40 -18.53
N ASP A 158 6.01 12.09 -18.73
CA ASP A 158 5.82 13.47 -18.29
C ASP A 158 4.98 13.53 -17.01
N LEU A 159 5.58 14.03 -15.92
CA LEU A 159 4.91 14.17 -14.63
C LEU A 159 3.73 15.16 -14.67
N ALA A 160 3.79 16.19 -15.52
CA ALA A 160 2.68 17.15 -15.67
C ALA A 160 1.47 16.49 -16.36
N ILE A 161 1.71 15.58 -17.32
CA ILE A 161 0.65 14.77 -17.93
C ILE A 161 0.04 13.84 -16.87
N MET A 162 0.87 13.15 -16.08
CA MET A 162 0.40 12.28 -15.01
C MET A 162 -0.42 13.03 -13.97
N GLU A 163 0.01 14.24 -13.58
CA GLU A 163 -0.72 15.10 -12.65
C GLU A 163 -2.09 15.49 -13.21
N ARG A 164 -2.13 16.02 -14.44
CA ARG A 164 -3.37 16.41 -15.10
C ARG A 164 -4.35 15.25 -15.16
N ASP A 165 -3.86 14.08 -15.57
CA ASP A 165 -4.69 12.90 -15.75
C ASP A 165 -5.14 12.32 -14.39
N ALA A 166 -4.28 12.34 -13.36
CA ALA A 166 -4.66 11.95 -12.00
C ALA A 166 -5.76 12.86 -11.43
N ARG A 167 -5.60 14.19 -11.54
CA ARG A 167 -6.62 15.17 -11.13
C ARG A 167 -7.95 14.92 -11.84
N LYS A 168 -7.92 14.71 -13.15
CA LYS A 168 -9.12 14.41 -13.94
C LYS A 168 -9.82 13.12 -13.48
N MET A 169 -9.06 12.07 -13.20
CA MET A 169 -9.61 10.76 -12.85
C MET A 169 -10.05 10.65 -11.39
N ARG A 170 -9.55 11.53 -10.51
CA ARG A 170 -9.78 11.48 -9.06
C ARG A 170 -10.71 12.60 -8.54
N GLY A 171 -10.93 13.66 -9.30
CA GLY A 171 -11.62 14.85 -8.81
C GLY A 171 -10.87 15.42 -7.61
N ASP A 172 -11.55 15.54 -6.47
CA ASP A 172 -10.97 16.10 -5.24
C ASP A 172 -10.18 15.08 -4.40
N LYS A 173 -10.18 13.78 -4.78
CA LYS A 173 -9.43 12.76 -4.03
C LYS A 173 -7.92 12.98 -4.17
N PRO A 174 -7.15 12.93 -3.07
CA PRO A 174 -5.75 13.31 -3.09
C PRO A 174 -4.88 12.29 -3.81
N PHE A 175 -3.75 12.75 -4.34
CA PHE A 175 -2.66 11.91 -4.81
C PHE A 175 -1.33 12.56 -4.47
N VAL A 176 -0.28 11.75 -4.34
CA VAL A 176 1.07 12.21 -3.98
C VAL A 176 2.10 11.59 -4.92
N PHE A 177 2.94 12.43 -5.51
CA PHE A 177 4.15 11.97 -6.19
C PHE A 177 5.21 11.61 -5.17
N THR A 178 5.84 10.44 -5.34
CA THR A 178 6.88 9.98 -4.43
C THR A 178 8.13 9.50 -5.16
N ASN A 179 9.26 9.68 -4.49
CA ASN A 179 10.47 8.90 -4.74
C ASN A 179 10.86 8.26 -3.40
N LEU A 180 10.38 7.04 -3.18
CA LEU A 180 10.63 6.31 -1.92
C LEU A 180 12.09 5.92 -1.72
N LYS A 181 12.94 6.00 -2.75
CA LYS A 181 14.40 5.80 -2.61
C LYS A 181 15.07 6.98 -1.91
N THR A 182 14.52 8.19 -2.06
CA THR A 182 15.05 9.43 -1.45
C THR A 182 14.18 9.95 -0.31
N GLY A 183 12.99 9.38 -0.12
CA GLY A 183 11.99 9.86 0.85
C GLY A 183 11.12 11.02 0.34
N SER A 184 11.34 11.51 -0.89
CA SER A 184 10.53 12.61 -1.44
C SER A 184 9.05 12.23 -1.48
N GLY A 185 8.20 13.09 -0.91
CA GLY A 185 6.75 12.90 -0.83
C GLY A 185 6.27 11.96 0.28
N LEU A 186 7.17 11.25 0.97
CA LEU A 186 6.79 10.32 2.04
C LEU A 186 6.08 11.04 3.19
N ASP A 187 6.54 12.22 3.59
CA ASP A 187 5.95 12.99 4.70
C ASP A 187 4.47 13.30 4.46
N ALA A 188 4.08 13.58 3.20
CA ALA A 188 2.69 13.82 2.84
C ALA A 188 1.84 12.54 2.95
N VAL A 189 2.41 11.37 2.61
CA VAL A 189 1.72 10.09 2.79
C VAL A 189 1.55 9.75 4.28
N VAL A 190 2.60 9.97 5.08
CA VAL A 190 2.58 9.78 6.54
C VAL A 190 1.55 10.69 7.20
N ALA A 191 1.52 11.98 6.83
CA ALA A 191 0.54 12.93 7.34
C ALA A 191 -0.89 12.48 7.01
N PHE A 192 -1.14 12.10 5.75
CA PHE A 192 -2.44 11.58 5.34
C PHE A 192 -2.89 10.37 6.16
N VAL A 193 -2.03 9.36 6.33
CA VAL A 193 -2.37 8.15 7.12
C VAL A 193 -2.67 8.49 8.59
N ARG A 194 -1.97 9.47 9.16
CA ARG A 194 -2.23 9.93 10.54
C ARG A 194 -3.57 10.66 10.67
N GLU A 195 -3.89 11.53 9.73
CA GLU A 195 -5.12 12.31 9.73
C GLU A 195 -6.38 11.44 9.60
N GLN A 196 -6.30 10.34 8.84
CA GLN A 196 -7.45 9.44 8.61
C GLN A 196 -7.79 8.54 9.81
N ARG A 197 -6.87 8.42 10.79
CA ARG A 197 -7.11 7.63 12.00
C ARG A 197 -7.96 8.39 13.06
N VAL A 198 -8.09 9.72 12.91
CA VAL A 198 -8.73 10.60 13.89
C VAL A 198 -10.24 10.40 13.95
#